data_AF-U4R226-F1
#
_entry.id   AF-U4R226-F1
#
_cell.length_a   1.000
_cell.length_b   1.000
_cell.length_c   1.000
_cell.angle_alpha   90.00
_cell.angle_beta   90.00
_cell.angle_gamma   90.00
#
_symmetry.space_group_name_H-M   'P 1'
#
loop_
_entity.id
_entity.type
_entity.pdbx_description
1 polymer ?
#
loop_
_entity_poly.entity_id
_entity_poly.type
_entity_poly.pdbx_seq_one_letter_code
_entity_poly.pdbx_strand_id
1 'polypeptide(L)' 'MIIQCEKKEFIQQGDQLAITRDDKLIGYGKVIALLDEHVLVDIDDSASKSLFELFAEAIPCDFTFVNEKYIPKNIE' A
#
# COMPACT_ATOMS: atom_id res chain seq x y z
N MET A 1 10.29 1.16 -5.94
CA MET A 1 9.42 1.95 -6.87
C MET A 1 8.56 2.85 -6.01
N ILE A 2 8.38 4.12 -6.34
CA ILE A 2 7.57 5.01 -5.50
C ILE A 2 6.14 5.02 -6.00
N ILE A 3 5.19 4.75 -5.10
CA ILE A 3 3.76 4.86 -5.36
C ILE A 3 3.14 5.91 -4.44
N GLN A 4 2.09 6.57 -4.93
CA GLN A 4 1.27 7.50 -4.17
C GLN A 4 -0.06 6.83 -3.83
N CYS A 5 -0.46 6.90 -2.56
CA CYS A 5 -1.66 6.25 -2.06
C CYS A 5 -2.42 7.17 -1.10
N GLU A 6 -3.72 6.92 -0.91
CA GLU A 6 -4.54 7.68 0.03
C GLU A 6 -3.99 7.54 1.46
N LYS A 7 -3.92 8.66 2.17
CA LYS A 7 -3.47 8.67 3.56
C LYS A 7 -4.58 8.16 4.47
N LYS A 8 -4.24 7.17 5.30
CA LYS A 8 -5.06 6.74 6.43
C LYS A 8 -4.48 7.31 7.72
N GLU A 9 -5.34 7.66 8.68
CA GLU A 9 -4.95 8.36 9.92
C GLU A 9 -3.86 7.64 10.74
N PHE A 10 -3.78 6.31 10.62
CA PHE A 10 -2.83 5.49 11.35
C PHE A 10 -1.45 5.39 10.70
N ILE A 11 -1.26 5.90 9.47
CA ILE A 11 -0.02 5.76 8.71
C ILE A 11 0.97 6.85 9.13
N GLN A 12 2.17 6.42 9.53
CA GLN A 12 3.26 7.31 9.92
C GLN A 12 4.45 7.21 8.95
N GLN A 13 5.24 8.27 8.89
CA GLN A 13 6.48 8.24 8.13
C GLN A 13 7.45 7.22 8.73
N GLY A 14 8.03 6.38 7.89
CA GLY A 14 8.90 5.29 8.28
C GLY A 14 8.19 3.95 8.52
N ASP A 15 6.86 3.93 8.55
CA ASP A 15 6.09 2.68 8.67
C ASP A 15 6.40 1.74 7.50
N GLN A 16 6.40 0.44 7.81
CA GLN A 16 6.41 -0.62 6.82
C GLN A 16 4.97 -1.12 6.64
N LEU A 17 4.47 -1.08 5.41
CA LEU A 17 3.13 -1.48 5.03
C LEU A 17 3.19 -2.79 4.25
N ALA A 18 2.29 -3.71 4.58
CA ALA A 18 2.03 -4.87 3.74
C ALA A 18 1.17 -4.44 2.55
N ILE A 19 1.53 -4.89 1.36
CA ILE A 19 0.81 -4.64 0.12
C ILE A 19 0.15 -5.95 -0.29
N THR A 20 -1.18 -5.95 -0.32
CA THR A 20 -1.98 -7.11 -0.70
C THR A 20 -2.75 -6.85 -1.99
N ARG A 21 -3.01 -7.94 -2.73
CA ARG A 21 -3.88 -8.01 -3.90
C ARG A 21 -4.74 -9.26 -3.76
N ASP A 22 -6.06 -9.13 -3.91
CA ASP A 22 -6.99 -10.27 -3.81
C ASP A 22 -6.73 -11.08 -2.51
N ASP A 23 -6.56 -10.37 -1.40
CA ASP A 23 -6.19 -10.90 -0.07
C ASP A 23 -4.84 -11.66 0.01
N LYS A 24 -4.01 -11.59 -1.03
CA LYS A 24 -2.66 -12.18 -1.06
C LYS A 24 -1.60 -11.12 -0.91
N LEU A 25 -0.64 -11.36 -0.02
CA LEU A 25 0.56 -10.53 0.11
C LEU A 25 1.39 -10.59 -1.17
N ILE A 26 1.67 -9.42 -1.76
CA ILE A 26 2.52 -9.30 -2.96
C ILE A 26 3.87 -8.61 -2.67
N GLY A 27 3.99 -7.97 -1.50
CA GLY A 27 5.25 -7.41 -1.01
C GLY A 27 5.02 -6.36 0.06
N TYR A 28 6.04 -5.56 0.30
CA TYR A 28 6.03 -4.51 1.30
C TYR A 28 6.42 -3.15 0.71
N GLY A 29 6.05 -2.10 1.42
CA GLY A 29 6.50 -0.75 1.12
C GLY A 29 6.81 0.06 2.38
N LYS A 30 7.78 0.95 2.29
CA LYS A 30 8.15 1.87 3.35
C LYS A 30 7.58 3.25 3.08
N VAL A 31 6.88 3.82 4.05
CA VAL A 31 6.37 5.20 3.95
C VAL A 31 7.54 6.16 4.03
N ILE A 32 7.83 6.84 2.92
CA ILE A 32 8.96 7.78 2.82
C ILE A 32 8.54 9.23 3.08
N ALA A 33 7.26 9.56 2.82
CA ALA A 33 6.71 10.89 3.09
C ALA A 33 5.19 10.85 3.34
N LEU A 34 4.72 11.76 4.18
CA LEU A 34 3.30 12.05 4.38
C LEU A 34 2.98 13.38 3.68
N LEU A 35 1.90 13.38 2.89
CA LEU A 35 1.29 14.58 2.31
C LEU A 35 -0.02 14.88 3.05
N ASP A 36 -0.75 15.91 2.61
CA ASP A 36 -2.01 16.30 3.25
C ASP A 36 -3.05 15.17 3.15
N GLU A 37 -3.33 14.70 1.94
CA GLU A 37 -4.32 13.63 1.66
C GLU A 37 -3.69 12.30 1.23
N HIS A 38 -2.38 12.26 1.03
CA HIS A 38 -1.69 11.12 0.44
C HIS A 38 -0.44 10.73 1.22
N VAL A 39 0.08 9.54 0.91
CA VAL A 39 1.37 9.06 1.38
C VAL A 39 2.20 8.57 0.20
N LEU A 40 3.50 8.79 0.27
CA LEU A 40 4.47 8.24 -0.68
C LEU A 40 5.10 7.00 -0.06
N VAL A 41 5.00 5.89 -0.77
CA VAL A 41 5.49 4.59 -0.33
C VAL A 41 6.52 4.09 -1.33
N ASP A 42 7.74 3.80 -0.86
CA ASP A 42 8.74 3.10 -1.66
C ASP A 42 8.58 1.60 -1.47
N ILE A 43 8.19 0.91 -2.54
CA ILE A 43 7.87 -0.52 -2.52
C ILE A 43 9.05 -1.36 -2.98
N ASP A 44 9.10 -2.60 -2.48
CA ASP A 44 10.12 -3.57 -2.82
C ASP A 44 10.01 -4.10 -4.27
N ASP A 45 11.03 -4.86 -4.68
CA ASP A 45 11.12 -5.43 -6.02
C ASP A 45 10.03 -6.48 -6.31
N SER A 46 9.46 -7.11 -5.28
CA SER A 46 8.40 -8.12 -5.43
C SER A 46 7.06 -7.45 -5.75
N ALA A 47 6.70 -6.44 -4.96
CA ALA A 47 5.51 -5.63 -5.17
C ALA A 47 5.61 -4.87 -6.50
N SER A 48 6.77 -4.30 -6.83
CA SER A 48 6.92 -3.53 -8.07
C SER A 48 6.75 -4.37 -9.34
N LYS A 49 7.24 -5.61 -9.39
CA LYS A 49 6.97 -6.54 -10.51
C LYS A 49 5.49 -6.83 -10.66
N SER A 50 4.83 -7.15 -9.55
CA SER A 50 3.39 -7.45 -9.52
C SER A 50 2.56 -6.23 -9.97
N LEU A 51 2.93 -5.03 -9.55
CA LEU A 51 2.28 -3.79 -10.00
C LEU A 51 2.53 -3.49 -11.48
N PHE A 52 3.74 -3.72 -11.96
CA PHE A 52 4.09 -3.46 -13.36
C PHE A 52 3.30 -4.33 -14.32
N GLU A 53 3.10 -5.61 -13.98
CA GLU A 53 2.23 -6.53 -14.72
C GLU A 53 0.79 -6.00 -14.79
N LEU A 54 0.25 -5.50 -13.67
CA LEU A 54 -1.10 -4.93 -13.61
C LEU A 54 -1.27 -3.69 -14.50
N PHE A 55 -0.30 -2.76 -14.45
CA PHE A 55 -0.33 -1.56 -15.28
C PHE A 55 -0.16 -1.89 -16.76
N ALA A 56 0.63 -2.91 -17.10
CA ALA A 56 0.80 -3.36 -18.48
C ALA A 56 -0.46 -4.05 -19.03
N GLU A 57 -1.21 -4.76 -18.18
CA GLU A 57 -2.41 -5.51 -18.57
C GLU A 57 -3.71 -4.69 -18.47
N ALA A 58 -3.65 -3.44 -18.02
CA ALA A 58 -4.81 -2.56 -17.78
C ALA A 58 -5.90 -3.21 -16.91
N ILE A 59 -5.49 -4.05 -15.97
CA ILE A 59 -6.41 -4.76 -15.06
C ILE A 59 -6.92 -3.75 -14.02
N PRO A 60 -8.25 -3.61 -13.83
CA PRO A 60 -8.81 -2.85 -12.72
C PRO A 60 -8.40 -3.49 -11.39
N CYS A 61 -7.75 -2.73 -10.50
CA CYS A 61 -7.27 -3.22 -9.21
C CYS A 61 -7.58 -2.25 -8.08
N ASP A 62 -8.09 -2.77 -6.96
CA ASP A 62 -8.23 -2.04 -5.71
C ASP A 62 -7.05 -2.40 -4.78
N PHE A 63 -6.22 -1.41 -4.42
CA PHE A 63 -5.12 -1.62 -3.47
C PHE A 63 -5.57 -1.26 -2.05
N THR A 64 -5.32 -2.17 -1.10
CA THR A 64 -5.59 -1.94 0.32
C THR A 64 -4.28 -1.98 1.11
N PHE A 65 -4.03 -0.93 1.90
CA PHE A 65 -2.87 -0.87 2.79
C PHE A 65 -3.26 -1.36 4.18
N VAL A 66 -2.53 -2.36 4.68
CA VAL A 66 -2.77 -2.96 6.01
C VAL A 66 -1.56 -2.67 6.90
N ASN A 67 -1.83 -2.16 8.10
CA ASN A 67 -0.87 -2.05 9.19
C ASN A 67 -1.19 -3.15 10.20
N GLU A 68 -0.20 -3.94 10.64
CA GLU A 68 -0.39 -5.06 11.58
C GLU A 68 -0.96 -4.62 12.95
N LYS A 69 -0.88 -3.32 13.28
CA LYS A 69 -1.48 -2.74 14.49
C LYS A 69 -2.92 -2.27 14.27
N TYR A 70 -3.44 -2.30 13.05
CA TYR A 70 -4.78 -1.82 12.73
C TYR A 70 -5.81 -2.92 13.00
N ILE A 71 -6.49 -2.81 14.14
CA ILE A 71 -7.70 -3.58 14.43
C ILE A 71 -8.88 -2.73 13.93
N PRO A 72 -9.64 -3.15 12.92
CA PRO A 72 -10.80 -2.40 12.46
C PRO A 72 -11.78 -2.26 13.63
N LYS A 73 -12.12 -1.02 14.01
CA LYS A 73 -13.20 -0.78 14.97
C LYS A 73 -14.51 -1.14 14.26
N ASN A 74 -15.22 -2.10 14.84
CA ASN A 74 -16.57 -2.58 14.52
C ASN A 74 -17.29 -1.85 13.38
N ILE A 75 -17.62 -2.63 12.34
CA ILE A 75 -18.79 -2.37 11.50
C ILE A 75 -20.01 -2.56 12.42
N GLU A 76 -20.67 -1.47 12.81
CA GLU A 76 -22.05 -1.50 13.31
C GLU A 76 -23.02 -1.70 12.15
#